data_AF-A0A8T0WLC7-F1
#
_entry.id   AF-A0A8T0WLC7-F1
#
_cell.length_a   1.000
_cell.length_b   1.000
_cell.length_c   1.000
_cell.angle_alpha   90.00
_cell.angle_beta   90.00
_cell.angle_gamma   90.00
#
_symmetry.space_group_name_H-M   'P 1'
#
loop_
_entity.id
_entity.type
_entity.pdbx_description
1 polymer ?
#
loop_
_entity_poly.entity_id
_entity_poly.type
_entity_poly.pdbx_seq_one_letter_code
_entity_poly.pdbx_strand_id
1 'polypeptide(L)'
;MEKLLSGTRGQEGQDSKTATEAVVEVLPSSKFLQNIELETTAPKKSATPAVRARVQELEAEVQAEKEDSAALKCQIEYQRNQLESLKSKVEESEAVKQKQQEELDSLKKQGEETNSLLRRLLCLSKE
;
A
#
# COMPACT_ATOMS: atom_id res chain seq x y z
N MET A 1 51.72 57.63 59.56
CA MET A 1 50.33 57.14 59.59
C MET A 1 49.74 57.32 58.20
N GLU A 2 49.22 56.23 57.66
CA GLU A 2 48.61 56.06 56.34
C GLU A 2 47.53 57.11 56.00
N LYS A 3 47.48 57.48 54.71
CA LYS A 3 46.24 57.65 53.93
C LYS A 3 46.54 57.04 52.54
N LEU A 4 46.17 55.79 52.25
CA LEU A 4 44.87 55.36 51.71
C LEU A 4 44.34 56.32 50.62
N LEU A 5 44.35 55.87 49.35
CA LEU A 5 43.17 55.37 48.59
C LEU A 5 42.24 56.54 48.20
N SER A 6 41.69 56.69 46.99
CA SER A 6 41.47 55.83 45.83
C SER A 6 40.76 56.74 44.81
N GLY A 7 40.97 56.56 43.51
CA GLY A 7 39.97 55.84 42.72
C GLY A 7 38.96 56.78 42.08
N THR A 8 39.19 57.14 40.83
CA THR A 8 38.19 57.71 39.93
C THR A 8 37.04 56.71 39.75
N ARG A 9 35.86 57.03 40.29
CA ARG A 9 34.60 56.37 39.91
C ARG A 9 33.69 57.43 39.30
N GLY A 10 33.60 57.38 37.96
CA GLY A 10 32.57 58.09 37.20
C GLY A 10 31.20 57.56 37.62
N GLN A 11 30.26 58.49 37.75
CA GLN A 11 28.93 58.33 38.33
C GLN A 11 28.17 57.16 37.70
N GLU A 12 27.75 56.23 38.55
CA GLU A 12 26.83 55.16 38.25
C GLU A 12 25.49 55.49 38.92
N GLY A 13 24.46 55.66 38.09
CA GLY A 13 23.05 55.66 38.48
C GLY A 13 22.38 57.04 38.49
N GLN A 14 21.62 57.37 37.44
CA GLN A 14 20.33 58.05 37.57
C GLN A 14 19.52 57.97 36.27
N ASP A 15 18.64 56.96 36.20
CA ASP A 15 17.32 56.98 35.54
C ASP A 15 16.67 55.64 35.86
N SER A 16 15.64 55.63 36.71
CA SER A 16 14.92 54.41 37.09
C SER A 16 14.01 53.96 35.95
N LYS A 17 14.60 53.57 34.81
CA LYS A 17 13.87 52.96 33.70
C LYS A 17 13.29 51.65 34.20
N THR A 18 11.99 51.47 34.02
CA THR A 18 11.33 50.20 34.35
C THR A 18 11.94 49.11 33.47
N ALA A 19 12.03 47.87 33.95
CA ALA A 19 12.59 46.75 33.16
C ALA A 19 11.98 46.67 31.75
N THR A 20 10.69 46.96 31.62
CA THR A 20 9.97 47.05 30.34
C THR A 20 10.51 48.13 29.42
N GLU A 21 10.85 49.31 29.95
CA GLU A 21 11.34 50.46 29.19
C GLU A 21 12.77 50.22 28.68
N ALA A 22 13.62 49.62 29.52
CA ALA A 22 14.94 49.16 29.11
C ALA A 22 14.85 48.11 27.99
N VAL A 23 13.91 47.17 28.10
CA VAL A 23 13.65 46.16 27.07
C VAL A 23 13.16 46.80 25.77
N VAL A 24 12.28 47.81 25.83
CA VAL A 24 11.80 48.56 24.65
C VAL A 24 12.91 49.34 23.96
N GLU A 25 13.87 49.89 24.70
CA GLU A 25 15.00 50.64 24.13
C GLU A 25 15.99 49.72 23.40
N VAL A 26 16.26 48.53 23.95
CA VAL A 26 17.25 47.61 23.37
C VAL A 26 16.65 46.65 22.35
N LEU A 27 15.34 46.36 22.39
CA LEU A 27 14.66 45.46 21.46
C LEU A 27 14.91 45.82 19.98
N PRO A 28 14.73 47.09 19.55
CA PRO A 28 14.94 47.48 18.15
C PRO A 28 16.39 47.38 17.67
N SER A 29 17.37 47.50 18.58
CA SER A 29 18.79 47.38 18.25
C SER A 29 19.32 45.95 18.41
N SER A 30 18.59 45.09 19.12
CA SER A 30 18.98 43.72 19.42
C SER A 30 18.86 42.82 18.20
N LYS A 31 19.94 42.10 17.90
CA LYS A 31 19.97 41.01 16.92
C LYS A 31 19.67 39.65 17.53
N PHE A 32 19.34 39.59 18.82
CA PHE A 32 19.12 38.33 19.53
C PHE A 32 18.07 37.46 18.85
N LEU A 33 16.88 38.00 18.56
CA LEU A 33 15.80 37.28 17.88
C LEU A 33 16.19 36.86 16.45
N GLN A 34 16.99 37.67 15.76
CA GLN A 34 17.50 37.36 14.42
C GLN A 34 18.55 36.24 14.46
N ASN A 35 19.40 36.22 15.49
CA ASN A 35 20.46 35.23 15.70
C ASN A 35 19.92 33.87 16.16
N ILE A 36 18.79 33.85 16.88
CA ILE A 36 18.10 32.64 17.32
C ILE A 36 16.95 32.24 16.38
N GLU A 37 16.90 32.84 15.18
CA GLU A 37 15.89 32.58 14.13
C GLU A 37 14.42 32.75 14.57
N LEU A 38 14.18 33.48 15.67
CA LEU A 38 12.84 33.83 16.15
C LEU A 38 12.28 35.11 15.52
N GLU A 39 13.12 35.95 14.90
CA GLU A 39 12.66 37.02 14.02
C GLU A 39 12.04 36.42 12.75
N THR A 40 10.71 36.37 12.75
CA THR A 40 9.93 35.99 11.58
C THR A 40 9.81 37.17 10.62
N THR A 41 10.92 37.53 9.97
CA THR A 41 10.91 38.47 8.82
C THR A 41 10.55 37.80 7.50
N ALA A 42 10.27 36.49 7.50
CA ALA A 42 9.83 35.76 6.32
C ALA A 42 8.30 35.55 6.33
N PRO A 43 7.61 35.73 5.19
CA PRO A 43 6.23 35.29 5.08
C PRO A 43 6.21 33.78 5.34
N LYS A 44 5.19 33.33 6.08
CA LYS A 44 4.86 31.91 6.32
C LYS A 44 5.32 31.06 5.14
N LYS A 45 6.16 30.04 5.39
CA LYS A 45 6.71 29.10 4.40
C LYS A 45 5.57 28.37 3.67
N SER A 46 4.83 29.08 2.82
CA SER A 46 3.90 28.51 1.87
C SER A 46 4.78 27.78 0.86
N ALA A 47 4.43 26.52 0.57
CA ALA A 47 5.13 25.74 -0.44
C ALA A 47 5.32 26.60 -1.70
N THR A 48 6.51 26.58 -2.31
CA THR A 48 6.71 27.35 -3.54
C THR A 48 5.70 26.87 -4.61
N PRO A 49 5.31 27.73 -5.57
CA PRO A 49 4.37 27.33 -6.63
C PRO A 49 4.79 26.03 -7.34
N ALA A 50 6.10 25.83 -7.52
CA ALA A 50 6.67 24.60 -8.07
C ALA A 50 6.39 23.36 -7.19
N VAL A 51 6.51 23.48 -5.86
CA VAL A 51 6.20 22.39 -4.94
C VAL A 51 4.70 22.07 -4.96
N ARG A 52 3.83 23.09 -5.02
CA ARG A 52 2.37 22.86 -5.15
C ARG A 52 2.01 22.15 -6.45
N ALA A 53 2.60 22.56 -7.58
CA ALA A 53 2.35 21.91 -8.86
C ALA A 53 2.78 20.43 -8.83
N ARG A 54 3.94 20.12 -8.25
CA ARG A 54 4.42 18.73 -8.12
C ARG A 54 3.53 17.89 -7.21
N VAL A 55 3.00 18.46 -6.13
CA VAL A 55 2.05 17.76 -5.25
C VAL A 55 0.76 17.42 -6.01
N GLN A 56 0.20 18.38 -6.76
CA GLN A 56 -1.01 18.14 -7.57
C GLN A 56 -0.81 17.06 -8.65
N GLU A 57 0.34 17.06 -9.31
CA GLU A 57 0.71 16.04 -10.28
C GLU A 57 0.78 14.64 -9.64
N LEU A 58 1.47 14.53 -8.50
CA LEU A 58 1.57 13.27 -7.76
C LEU A 58 0.22 12.79 -7.22
N GLU A 59 -0.64 13.70 -6.77
CA GLU A 59 -2.01 13.38 -6.33
C GLU A 59 -2.84 12.81 -7.49
N ALA A 60 -2.71 13.38 -8.69
CA ALA A 60 -3.37 12.87 -9.88
C ALA A 60 -2.84 11.49 -10.29
N GLU A 61 -1.52 11.28 -10.26
CA GLU A 61 -0.88 10.00 -10.58
C GLU A 61 -1.29 8.90 -9.59
N VAL A 62 -1.33 9.21 -8.29
CA VAL A 62 -1.81 8.28 -7.25
C VAL A 62 -3.29 7.94 -7.45
N GLN A 63 -4.10 8.90 -7.89
CA GLN A 63 -5.52 8.66 -8.13
C GLN A 63 -5.72 7.75 -9.36
N ALA A 64 -4.99 8.00 -10.45
CA ALA A 64 -5.01 7.14 -11.64
C ALA A 64 -4.56 5.70 -11.29
N GLU A 65 -3.46 5.54 -10.56
CA GLU A 65 -2.95 4.22 -10.15
C GLU A 65 -3.96 3.47 -9.25
N LYS A 66 -4.71 4.18 -8.39
CA LYS A 66 -5.77 3.56 -7.58
C LYS A 66 -6.92 3.03 -8.44
N GLU A 67 -7.31 3.78 -9.47
CA GLU A 67 -8.37 3.39 -10.40
C GLU A 67 -7.93 2.18 -11.23
N ASP A 68 -6.69 2.19 -11.74
CA ASP A 68 -6.10 1.06 -12.46
C ASP A 68 -5.96 -0.18 -11.56
N SER A 69 -5.51 -0.01 -10.32
CA SER A 69 -5.44 -1.08 -9.33
C SER A 69 -6.82 -1.67 -9.02
N ALA A 70 -7.86 -0.84 -8.94
CA ALA A 70 -9.24 -1.29 -8.74
C ALA A 70 -9.74 -2.08 -9.96
N ALA A 71 -9.46 -1.61 -11.17
CA ALA A 71 -9.82 -2.31 -12.41
C ALA A 71 -9.13 -3.68 -12.51
N LEU A 72 -7.84 -3.76 -12.19
CA LEU A 72 -7.08 -5.01 -12.17
C LEU A 72 -7.64 -6.00 -11.15
N LYS A 73 -8.00 -5.54 -9.94
CA LYS A 73 -8.64 -6.40 -8.93
C LYS A 73 -9.97 -6.97 -9.44
N CYS A 74 -10.82 -6.15 -10.06
CA CYS A 74 -12.06 -6.61 -10.67
C CYS A 74 -11.80 -7.66 -11.77
N GLN A 75 -10.77 -7.46 -12.60
CA GLN A 75 -10.40 -8.43 -13.64
C GLN A 75 -9.92 -9.75 -13.04
N ILE A 76 -9.12 -9.70 -11.98
CA ILE A 76 -8.62 -10.90 -11.28
C ILE A 76 -9.79 -11.68 -10.68
N GLU A 77 -10.73 -11.02 -10.02
CA GLU A 77 -11.93 -11.67 -9.47
C GLU A 77 -12.79 -12.31 -10.57
N TYR A 78 -12.97 -11.61 -11.69
CA TYR A 78 -13.66 -12.17 -12.85
C TYR A 78 -12.97 -13.43 -13.39
N GLN A 79 -11.65 -13.38 -13.57
CA GLN A 79 -10.86 -14.53 -14.02
C GLN A 79 -10.91 -15.69 -13.03
N ARG A 80 -10.89 -15.40 -11.73
CA ARG A 80 -11.01 -16.40 -10.67
C ARG A 80 -12.35 -17.14 -10.76
N ASN A 81 -13.44 -16.40 -10.95
CA ASN A 81 -14.77 -16.99 -11.12
C ASN A 81 -14.86 -17.86 -12.39
N GLN A 82 -14.24 -17.41 -13.50
CA GLN A 82 -14.17 -18.20 -14.72
C GLN A 82 -13.38 -19.51 -14.53
N LEU A 83 -12.26 -19.45 -13.82
CA LEU A 83 -11.46 -20.64 -13.50
C LEU A 83 -12.22 -21.63 -12.62
N GLU A 84 -12.95 -21.15 -11.60
CA GLU A 84 -13.77 -22.02 -10.74
C GLU A 84 -14.88 -22.70 -11.55
N SER A 85 -15.55 -21.97 -12.45
CA SER A 85 -16.56 -22.55 -13.33
C SER A 85 -15.98 -23.60 -14.28
N LEU A 86 -14.80 -23.34 -14.86
CA LEU A 86 -14.12 -24.30 -15.72
C LEU A 86 -13.70 -25.54 -14.94
N LYS A 87 -13.17 -25.38 -13.73
CA LYS A 87 -12.78 -26.48 -12.86
C LYS A 87 -13.96 -27.39 -12.54
N SER A 88 -15.10 -26.83 -12.16
CA SER A 88 -16.34 -27.59 -11.92
C SER A 88 -16.78 -28.37 -13.15
N LYS A 89 -16.74 -27.77 -14.35
CA LYS A 89 -17.07 -28.48 -15.60
C LYS A 89 -16.09 -29.62 -15.92
N VAL A 90 -14.81 -29.45 -15.62
CA VAL A 90 -13.81 -30.51 -15.79
C VAL A 90 -14.08 -31.66 -14.84
N GLU A 91 -14.33 -31.38 -13.55
CA GLU A 91 -14.66 -32.40 -12.55
C GLU A 91 -15.92 -33.19 -12.95
N GLU A 92 -16.97 -32.50 -13.41
CA GLU A 92 -18.19 -33.14 -13.93
C GLU A 92 -17.90 -34.01 -15.16
N SER A 93 -17.11 -33.52 -16.11
CA SER A 93 -16.74 -34.27 -17.31
C SER A 93 -15.90 -35.50 -16.98
N GLU A 94 -14.99 -35.41 -16.02
CA GLU A 94 -14.18 -36.53 -15.56
C GLU A 94 -15.04 -37.60 -14.88
N ALA A 95 -15.99 -37.20 -14.04
CA ALA A 95 -16.95 -38.11 -13.41
C ALA A 95 -17.82 -38.84 -14.45
N VAL A 96 -18.33 -38.12 -15.46
CA VAL A 96 -19.09 -38.72 -16.57
C VAL A 96 -18.22 -39.71 -17.34
N LYS A 97 -16.97 -39.35 -17.65
CA LYS A 97 -16.04 -40.23 -18.37
C LYS A 97 -15.73 -41.49 -17.56
N GLN A 98 -15.55 -41.37 -16.24
CA GLN A 98 -15.32 -42.51 -15.37
C GLN A 98 -16.51 -43.47 -15.40
N LYS A 99 -17.73 -42.96 -15.26
CA LYS A 99 -18.94 -43.78 -15.33
C LYS A 99 -19.07 -44.49 -16.69
N GLN A 100 -18.83 -43.77 -17.78
CA GLN A 100 -18.85 -44.37 -19.13
C GLN A 100 -17.79 -45.47 -19.29
N GLN A 101 -16.61 -45.30 -18.68
CA GLN A 101 -15.57 -46.31 -18.68
C GLN A 101 -16.01 -47.58 -17.93
N GLU A 102 -16.62 -47.42 -16.75
CA GLU A 102 -17.17 -48.54 -15.96
C GLU A 102 -18.26 -49.30 -16.75
N GLU A 103 -19.15 -48.58 -17.44
CA GLU A 103 -20.17 -49.18 -18.30
C GLU A 103 -19.55 -49.96 -19.48
N LEU A 104 -18.53 -49.39 -20.13
CA LEU A 104 -17.80 -50.07 -21.21
C LEU A 104 -17.11 -51.35 -20.74
N ASP A 105 -16.48 -51.34 -19.58
CA ASP A 105 -15.80 -52.51 -19.03
C ASP A 105 -16.80 -53.61 -18.68
N SER A 106 -17.96 -53.25 -18.12
CA SER A 106 -19.07 -54.18 -17.87
C SER A 106 -19.60 -54.82 -19.15
N LEU A 107 -19.86 -54.00 -20.19
CA LEU A 107 -20.32 -54.48 -21.49
C LEU A 107 -19.30 -55.41 -22.15
N LYS A 108 -18.01 -55.08 -22.06
CA LYS A 108 -16.93 -55.91 -22.59
C LYS A 108 -16.92 -57.28 -21.91
N LYS A 109 -17.02 -57.31 -20.58
CA LYS A 109 -17.10 -58.57 -19.81
C LYS A 109 -18.30 -59.41 -20.20
N GLN A 110 -19.48 -58.80 -20.31
CA GLN A 110 -20.69 -59.50 -20.78
C GLN A 110 -20.51 -60.06 -22.20
N GLY A 111 -19.85 -59.31 -23.08
CA GLY A 111 -19.49 -59.75 -24.43
C GLY A 111 -18.56 -60.98 -24.42
N GLU A 112 -17.54 -60.98 -23.56
CA GLU A 112 -16.62 -62.12 -23.40
C GLU A 112 -17.34 -63.36 -22.86
N GLU A 113 -18.19 -63.21 -21.84
CA GLU A 113 -19.00 -64.29 -21.28
C GLU A 113 -19.96 -64.89 -22.33
N THR A 114 -20.64 -64.03 -23.10
CA THR A 114 -21.53 -64.44 -24.18
C THR A 114 -20.76 -65.18 -25.27
N ASN A 115 -19.59 -64.67 -25.67
CA ASN A 115 -18.76 -65.31 -26.69
C ASN A 115 -18.27 -66.70 -26.23
N SER A 116 -17.88 -66.81 -24.96
CA SER A 116 -17.49 -68.08 -24.33
C SER A 116 -18.63 -69.10 -24.38
N LEU A 117 -19.86 -68.69 -24.02
CA LEU A 117 -21.04 -69.54 -24.08
C LEU A 117 -21.35 -70.01 -25.50
N LEU A 118 -21.31 -69.11 -26.48
CA LEU A 118 -21.55 -69.44 -27.89
C LEU A 118 -20.53 -70.45 -28.42
N ARG A 119 -19.24 -70.30 -28.07
CA ARG A 119 -18.19 -71.28 -28.43
C ARG A 119 -18.49 -72.65 -27.84
N ARG A 120 -18.90 -72.71 -26.57
CA ARG A 120 -19.26 -73.97 -25.90
C ARG A 120 -20.45 -74.64 -26.57
N LEU A 121 -21.51 -73.90 -26.89
CA LEU A 121 -22.67 -74.42 -27.61
C LEU A 121 -22.30 -74.98 -28.99
N LEU A 122 -21.43 -74.27 -29.73
CA LEU A 122 -20.97 -74.72 -31.04
C LEU A 122 -20.11 -76.00 -30.97
N CYS A 123 -19.37 -76.22 -29.88
CA CYS A 123 -18.66 -77.48 -29.68
C CYS A 123 -19.63 -78.64 -29.43
N LEU A 124 -20.69 -78.41 -28.65
CA LEU A 124 -21.72 -79.43 -28.36
C LEU A 124 -22.55 -79.81 -29.59
N SER A 125 -22.71 -78.93 -30.57
CA SER A 125 -23.46 -79.21 -31.81
C SER A 125 -22.64 -79.95 -32.88
N LYS A 126 -21.37 -80.26 -32.61
CA LYS A 126 -20.48 -81.00 -33.51
C LYS A 126 -20.23 -82.45 -33.07
N GLU A 127 -20.79 -82.85 -31.94
CA GLU A 127 -20.91 -84.25 -31.47
C GLU A 127 -22.23 -84.85 -31.99
#